data_AF-A0A4Z0LRW4-F1
#
_entry.id   AF-A0A4Z0LRW4-F1
#
_cell.length_a   1.000
_cell.length_b   1.000
_cell.length_c   1.000
_cell.angle_alpha   90.00
_cell.angle_beta   90.00
_cell.angle_gamma   90.00
#
_symmetry.space_group_name_H-M   'P 1'
#
loop_
_entity.id
_entity.type
_entity.pdbx_description
1 polymer ?
#
loop_
_entity_poly.entity_id
_entity_poly.type
_entity_poly.pdbx_seq_one_letter_code
_entity_poly.pdbx_strand_id
1 'polypeptide(L)'
;SAQNQTNADSEGVWLAQGKMLKAQSLKINHLLQALSEQGFNTSAIARQEKEIAQTLGQQGTLVGEILTLRAQQQQLSRQIAEAAESIAAQAHGQANNAATSAGATQAGIYDLIESGKGDQAERALDRLIDIDLEYVNQMNELRVNALRFKQLIVTLKDAQGLSDAEDTDEKLNQLVKILSRRQQRIEDPTVRAQIADALEKINQYTTLVTLFRKENAIRDQLQTLMANNLFQFTRFSTEVSQLVNAIEKRNEAGLARLTHASQRGQIGLVILGILALCSLSFILWRVVYRSVSRPLAQQTQALQRLLEGDIDSPFPEAAGVSELDSISRLMEAFRANVRKLNRHREDLAEQVRSQTAELHALVLEHRQARAEAEKANEAKSTFLAAMSHEIRTPLYGILGTVQLLADKPLMANYRDDLQAINDSGESLLAILNDILDYSAIEVGGTNVSISEEPFEPRQLLNSALHLMHSRVQVALIADFSEQLPSTLQGDPRRIRQIVINLLSNAAKFTDRGSIVLRTFCDDQSWFIEVE
;
A
#
# COMPACT_ATOMS: atom_id res chain seq x y z
N SER A 1 57.37 -16.34 -21.66
CA SER A 1 58.30 -17.25 -20.96
C SER A 1 58.91 -18.27 -21.91
N ALA A 2 58.13 -19.05 -22.67
CA ALA A 2 58.64 -19.94 -23.73
C ALA A 2 59.59 -19.24 -24.72
N GLN A 3 59.13 -18.16 -25.35
CA GLN A 3 59.96 -17.31 -26.22
C GLN A 3 61.17 -16.68 -25.52
N ASN A 4 61.09 -16.45 -24.20
CA ASN A 4 62.19 -15.83 -23.45
C ASN A 4 63.24 -16.87 -23.05
N GLN A 5 62.87 -18.15 -22.92
CA GLN A 5 63.82 -19.23 -22.68
C GLN A 5 64.61 -19.55 -23.96
N THR A 6 63.94 -19.53 -25.13
CA THR A 6 64.60 -19.77 -26.43
C THR A 6 65.58 -18.67 -26.81
N ASN A 7 65.34 -17.44 -26.33
CA ASN A 7 66.17 -16.27 -26.61
C ASN A 7 67.10 -15.91 -25.43
N ALA A 8 67.39 -16.86 -24.52
CA ALA A 8 68.18 -16.56 -23.34
C ALA A 8 69.67 -16.36 -23.71
N ASP A 9 70.18 -15.15 -23.48
CA ASP A 9 71.58 -14.80 -23.74
C ASP A 9 72.52 -15.08 -22.55
N SER A 10 71.97 -15.49 -21.40
CA SER A 10 72.74 -15.83 -20.20
C SER A 10 72.14 -17.01 -19.46
N GLU A 11 72.99 -17.73 -18.73
CA GLU A 11 72.60 -18.88 -17.92
C GLU A 11 71.55 -18.51 -16.85
N GLY A 12 71.67 -17.32 -16.25
CA GLY A 12 70.70 -16.84 -15.26
C GLY A 12 69.30 -16.65 -15.83
N VAL A 13 69.19 -16.06 -17.04
CA VAL A 13 67.90 -15.90 -17.74
C VAL A 13 67.35 -17.25 -18.15
N TRP A 14 68.19 -18.14 -18.68
CA TRP A 14 67.80 -19.49 -19.09
C TRP A 14 67.21 -20.30 -17.92
N LEU A 15 67.89 -20.34 -16.77
CA LEU A 15 67.42 -21.03 -15.56
C LEU A 15 66.10 -20.44 -15.04
N ALA A 16 65.98 -19.11 -15.00
CA ALA A 16 64.78 -18.44 -14.52
C ALA A 16 63.56 -18.75 -15.40
N GLN A 17 63.71 -18.67 -16.73
CA GLN A 17 62.62 -18.95 -17.66
C GLN A 17 62.25 -20.44 -17.67
N GLY A 18 63.23 -21.35 -17.57
CA GLY A 18 62.97 -22.79 -17.44
C GLY A 18 62.16 -23.14 -16.19
N LYS A 19 62.47 -22.53 -15.04
CA LYS A 19 61.69 -22.69 -13.80
C LYS A 19 60.26 -22.17 -13.95
N MET A 20 60.10 -20.99 -14.57
CA MET A 20 58.79 -20.38 -14.81
C MET A 20 57.90 -21.26 -15.70
N LEU A 21 58.45 -21.82 -16.77
CA LEU A 21 57.72 -22.73 -17.67
C LEU A 21 57.25 -24.00 -16.97
N LYS A 22 58.13 -24.61 -16.17
CA LYS A 22 57.76 -25.79 -15.36
C LYS A 22 56.63 -25.47 -14.39
N ALA A 23 56.66 -24.31 -13.74
CA ALA A 23 55.60 -23.87 -12.83
C ALA A 23 54.25 -23.64 -13.55
N GLN A 24 54.28 -23.04 -14.74
CA GLN A 24 53.07 -22.84 -15.56
C GLN A 24 52.48 -24.18 -16.03
N SER A 25 53.32 -25.11 -16.49
CA SER A 25 52.91 -26.47 -16.88
C SER A 25 52.21 -27.22 -15.74
N LEU A 26 52.78 -27.16 -14.52
CA LEU A 26 52.15 -27.73 -13.32
C LEU A 26 50.78 -27.11 -13.02
N LYS A 27 50.66 -25.78 -13.14
CA LYS A 27 49.39 -25.07 -12.92
C LYS A 27 48.33 -25.47 -13.94
N ILE A 28 48.70 -25.57 -15.22
CA ILE A 28 47.78 -26.01 -16.28
C ILE A 28 47.30 -27.44 -16.00
N ASN A 29 48.21 -28.37 -15.68
CA ASN A 29 47.85 -29.75 -15.36
C ASN A 29 46.88 -29.86 -14.18
N HIS A 30 47.08 -29.08 -13.12
CA HIS A 30 46.16 -29.04 -11.98
C HIS A 30 44.76 -28.50 -12.38
N LEU A 31 44.69 -27.49 -13.24
CA LEU A 31 43.42 -26.96 -13.75
C LEU A 31 42.70 -27.98 -14.64
N LEU A 32 43.42 -28.66 -15.52
CA LEU A 32 42.85 -29.70 -16.40
C LEU A 32 42.32 -30.89 -15.60
N GLN A 33 43.00 -31.25 -14.51
CA GLN A 33 42.53 -32.30 -13.60
C GLN A 33 41.23 -31.88 -12.88
N ALA A 34 41.19 -30.67 -12.33
CA ALA A 34 39.99 -30.15 -11.67
C ALA A 34 38.78 -30.06 -12.63
N LEU A 35 39.02 -29.67 -13.89
CA LEU A 35 37.97 -29.65 -14.92
C LEU A 35 37.53 -31.06 -15.34
N SER A 36 38.45 -32.02 -15.37
CA SER A 36 38.13 -33.44 -15.61
C SER A 36 37.22 -34.00 -14.52
N GLU A 37 37.50 -33.68 -13.25
CA GLU A 37 36.68 -34.08 -12.09
C GLU A 37 35.25 -33.50 -12.14
N GLN A 38 35.06 -32.36 -12.82
CA GLN A 38 33.74 -31.75 -13.09
C GLN A 38 33.03 -32.36 -14.33
N GLY A 39 33.63 -33.37 -14.96
CA GLY A 39 33.08 -34.09 -16.10
C GLY A 39 33.36 -33.46 -17.46
N PHE A 40 34.34 -32.55 -17.56
CA PHE A 40 34.79 -32.03 -18.86
C PHE A 40 35.89 -32.90 -19.47
N ASN A 41 35.86 -33.10 -20.79
CA ASN A 41 36.92 -33.85 -21.48
C ASN A 41 38.16 -32.96 -21.67
N THR A 42 39.18 -33.16 -20.84
CA THR A 42 40.46 -32.43 -20.91
C THR A 42 41.60 -33.23 -21.53
N SER A 43 41.34 -34.45 -22.00
CA SER A 43 42.37 -35.39 -22.45
C SER A 43 43.20 -34.91 -23.64
N ALA A 44 42.57 -34.23 -24.61
CA ALA A 44 43.25 -33.66 -25.77
C ALA A 44 44.19 -32.52 -25.38
N ILE A 45 43.72 -31.61 -24.51
CA ILE A 45 44.51 -30.49 -24.00
C ILE A 45 45.67 -31.00 -23.14
N ALA A 46 45.45 -31.98 -22.27
CA ALA A 46 46.51 -32.56 -21.45
C ALA A 46 47.60 -33.23 -22.31
N ARG A 47 47.22 -33.92 -23.39
CA ARG A 47 48.17 -34.50 -24.35
C ARG A 47 48.98 -33.40 -25.05
N GLN A 48 48.31 -32.37 -25.54
CA GLN A 48 48.95 -31.27 -26.26
C GLN A 48 49.87 -30.44 -25.34
N GLU A 49 49.47 -30.22 -24.08
CA GLU A 49 50.29 -29.57 -23.06
C GLU A 49 51.56 -30.36 -22.81
N LYS A 50 51.46 -31.69 -22.66
CA LYS A 50 52.60 -32.56 -22.46
C LYS A 50 53.57 -32.54 -23.65
N GLU A 51 53.06 -32.57 -24.87
CA GLU A 51 53.86 -32.44 -26.10
C GLU A 51 54.59 -31.09 -26.14
N ILE A 52 53.89 -29.99 -25.87
CA ILE A 52 54.48 -28.63 -25.81
C ILE A 52 55.56 -28.57 -24.71
N ALA A 53 55.28 -29.10 -23.51
CA ALA A 53 56.22 -29.11 -22.41
C ALA A 53 57.49 -29.92 -22.75
N GLN A 54 57.36 -31.05 -23.47
CA GLN A 54 58.49 -31.81 -23.97
C GLN A 54 59.30 -31.03 -25.01
N THR A 55 58.65 -30.43 -26.01
CA THR A 55 59.33 -29.63 -27.05
C THR A 55 60.07 -28.44 -26.44
N LEU A 56 59.43 -27.71 -25.51
CA LEU A 56 60.05 -26.60 -24.78
C LEU A 56 61.19 -27.07 -23.88
N GLY A 57 61.05 -28.24 -23.25
CA GLY A 57 62.13 -28.87 -22.49
C GLY A 57 63.35 -29.16 -23.35
N GLN A 58 63.15 -29.75 -24.53
CA GLN A 58 64.21 -30.00 -25.51
C GLN A 58 64.88 -28.70 -25.97
N GLN A 59 64.10 -27.68 -26.32
CA GLN A 59 64.64 -26.35 -26.66
C GLN A 59 65.46 -25.77 -25.51
N GLY A 60 64.98 -25.90 -24.27
CA GLY A 60 65.71 -25.50 -23.08
C GLY A 60 67.08 -26.19 -23.00
N THR A 61 67.16 -27.50 -23.21
CA THR A 61 68.44 -28.22 -23.24
C THR A 61 69.37 -27.71 -24.34
N LEU A 62 68.86 -27.52 -25.57
CA LEU A 62 69.65 -27.01 -26.69
C LEU A 62 70.20 -25.60 -26.46
N VAL A 63 69.40 -24.70 -25.85
CA VAL A 63 69.88 -23.36 -25.46
C VAL A 63 70.98 -23.46 -24.40
N GLY A 64 70.83 -24.36 -23.43
CA GLY A 64 71.88 -24.64 -22.44
C GLY A 64 73.17 -25.09 -23.11
N GLU A 65 73.09 -26.01 -24.07
CA GLU A 65 74.25 -26.45 -24.87
C GLU A 65 74.88 -25.29 -25.65
N ILE A 66 74.10 -24.43 -26.31
CA ILE A 66 74.61 -23.22 -27.00
C ILE A 66 75.40 -22.33 -26.03
N LEU A 67 74.89 -22.07 -24.84
CA LEU A 67 75.57 -21.24 -23.85
C LEU A 67 76.92 -21.86 -23.42
N THR A 68 76.96 -23.17 -23.22
CA THR A 68 78.22 -23.87 -22.90
C THR A 68 79.21 -23.84 -24.06
N LEU A 69 78.75 -24.03 -25.30
CA LEU A 69 79.60 -23.95 -26.49
C LEU A 69 80.18 -22.54 -26.67
N ARG A 70 79.36 -21.50 -26.49
CA ARG A 70 79.82 -20.10 -26.57
C ARG A 70 80.90 -19.78 -25.53
N ALA A 71 80.76 -20.28 -24.31
CA ALA A 71 81.78 -20.11 -23.27
C ALA A 71 83.11 -20.79 -23.68
N GLN A 72 83.05 -22.02 -24.20
CA GLN A 72 84.22 -22.76 -24.70
C GLN A 72 84.87 -22.05 -25.90
N GLN A 73 84.06 -21.60 -26.87
CA GLN A 73 84.53 -20.85 -28.04
C GLN A 73 85.24 -19.56 -27.63
N GLN A 74 84.66 -18.79 -26.70
CA GLN A 74 85.25 -17.53 -26.22
C GLN A 74 86.60 -17.77 -25.53
N GLN A 75 86.68 -18.79 -24.67
CA GLN A 75 87.93 -19.15 -24.00
C GLN A 75 89.00 -19.58 -25.02
N LEU A 76 88.66 -20.47 -25.96
CA LEU A 76 89.60 -21.01 -26.92
C LEU A 76 90.04 -19.96 -27.97
N SER A 77 89.10 -19.15 -28.47
CA SER A 77 89.40 -18.02 -29.36
C SER A 77 90.38 -17.04 -28.72
N ARG A 78 90.19 -16.71 -27.43
CA ARG A 78 91.11 -15.87 -26.67
C ARG A 78 92.51 -16.46 -26.57
N GLN A 79 92.63 -17.74 -26.20
CA GLN A 79 93.92 -18.44 -26.11
C GLN A 79 94.66 -18.47 -27.45
N ILE A 80 93.95 -18.73 -28.55
CA ILE A 80 94.51 -18.75 -29.91
C ILE A 80 94.95 -17.34 -30.34
N ALA A 81 94.13 -16.31 -30.06
CA ALA A 81 94.45 -14.93 -30.38
C ALA A 81 95.67 -14.42 -29.60
N GLU A 82 95.79 -14.77 -28.31
CA GLU A 82 96.95 -14.47 -27.47
C GLU A 82 98.22 -15.18 -27.98
N ALA A 83 98.11 -16.43 -28.46
CA ALA A 83 99.24 -17.14 -29.08
C ALA A 83 99.69 -16.49 -30.39
N ALA A 84 98.77 -16.08 -31.26
CA ALA A 84 99.09 -15.36 -32.49
C ALA A 84 99.71 -13.98 -32.23
N GLU A 85 99.26 -13.28 -31.19
CA GLU A 85 99.88 -12.04 -30.72
C GLU A 85 101.29 -12.27 -30.18
N SER A 86 101.52 -13.36 -29.45
CA SER A 86 102.85 -13.75 -28.98
C SER A 86 103.82 -13.98 -30.15
N ILE A 87 103.41 -14.70 -31.20
CA ILE A 87 104.22 -14.87 -32.43
C ILE A 87 104.53 -13.51 -33.06
N ALA A 88 103.53 -12.64 -33.20
CA ALA A 88 103.73 -11.32 -33.78
C ALA A 88 104.70 -10.45 -32.97
N ALA A 89 104.63 -10.51 -31.64
CA ALA A 89 105.53 -9.78 -30.74
C ALA A 89 106.97 -10.33 -30.82
N GLN A 90 107.15 -11.65 -30.84
CA GLN A 90 108.47 -12.29 -30.99
C GLN A 90 109.10 -11.95 -32.36
N ALA A 91 108.32 -12.04 -33.43
CA ALA A 91 108.75 -11.66 -34.77
C ALA A 91 109.13 -10.17 -34.84
N HIS A 92 108.37 -9.29 -34.20
CA HIS A 92 108.71 -7.87 -34.11
C HIS A 92 110.02 -7.62 -33.35
N GLY A 93 110.21 -8.29 -32.19
CA GLY A 93 111.45 -8.20 -31.43
C GLY A 93 112.67 -8.67 -32.22
N GLN A 94 112.54 -9.79 -32.95
CA GLN A 94 113.61 -10.30 -33.81
C GLN A 94 113.91 -9.37 -34.99
N ALA A 95 112.88 -8.79 -35.61
CA ALA A 95 113.07 -7.79 -36.67
C ALA A 95 113.80 -6.55 -36.13
N ASN A 96 113.47 -6.07 -34.93
CA ASN A 96 114.14 -4.92 -34.31
C ASN A 96 115.60 -5.23 -33.95
N ASN A 97 115.88 -6.43 -33.43
CA ASN A 97 117.24 -6.87 -33.13
C ASN A 97 118.09 -6.95 -34.40
N ALA A 98 117.54 -7.54 -35.47
CA ALA A 98 118.22 -7.64 -36.76
C ALA A 98 118.40 -6.26 -37.43
N ALA A 99 117.41 -5.37 -37.36
CA ALA A 99 117.55 -3.99 -37.84
C ALA A 99 118.62 -3.21 -37.06
N THR A 100 118.75 -3.45 -35.76
CA THR A 100 119.81 -2.85 -34.93
C THR A 100 121.18 -3.41 -35.31
N SER A 101 121.29 -4.73 -35.53
CA SER A 101 122.49 -5.39 -36.06
C SER A 101 122.88 -4.83 -37.43
N ALA A 102 121.91 -4.69 -38.34
CA ALA A 102 122.08 -4.10 -39.66
C ALA A 102 122.62 -2.67 -39.58
N GLY A 103 122.06 -1.84 -38.70
CA GLY A 103 122.53 -0.48 -38.47
C GLY A 103 123.96 -0.41 -37.92
N ALA A 104 124.32 -1.35 -37.04
CA ALA A 104 125.69 -1.46 -36.54
C ALA A 104 126.68 -1.92 -37.63
N THR A 105 126.29 -2.91 -38.46
CA THR A 105 127.06 -3.35 -39.63
C THR A 105 127.24 -2.19 -40.62
N GLN A 106 126.18 -1.42 -40.89
CA GLN A 106 126.22 -0.24 -41.74
C GLN A 106 127.18 0.84 -41.21
N ALA A 107 127.15 1.13 -39.91
CA ALA A 107 128.10 2.05 -39.28
C ALA A 107 129.55 1.54 -39.41
N GLY A 108 129.78 0.25 -39.16
CA GLY A 108 131.10 -0.37 -39.31
C GLY A 108 131.62 -0.37 -40.74
N ILE A 109 130.74 -0.42 -41.76
CA ILE A 109 131.13 -0.29 -43.17
C ILE A 109 131.74 1.09 -43.43
N TYR A 110 131.18 2.17 -42.88
CA TYR A 110 131.77 3.51 -43.00
C TYR A 110 133.18 3.57 -42.41
N ASP A 111 133.39 3.02 -41.22
CA ASP A 111 134.71 2.96 -40.57
C ASP A 111 135.72 2.15 -41.41
N LEU A 112 135.29 1.05 -42.03
CA LEU A 112 136.12 0.20 -42.90
C LEU A 112 136.51 0.91 -44.19
N ILE A 113 135.59 1.67 -44.79
CA ILE A 113 135.85 2.47 -45.99
C ILE A 113 136.85 3.59 -45.66
N GLU A 114 136.65 4.33 -44.57
CA GLU A 114 137.58 5.38 -44.13
C GLU A 114 138.96 4.83 -43.79
N SER A 115 139.03 3.60 -43.27
CA SER A 115 140.29 2.91 -42.96
C SER A 115 140.97 2.26 -44.18
N GLY A 116 140.44 2.43 -45.40
CA GLY A 116 141.00 1.88 -46.63
C GLY A 116 140.87 0.37 -46.80
N LYS A 117 139.97 -0.29 -46.06
CA LYS A 117 139.76 -1.75 -46.07
C LYS A 117 138.58 -2.16 -46.97
N GLY A 118 138.67 -1.84 -48.26
CA GLY A 118 137.60 -2.05 -49.26
C GLY A 118 137.01 -3.47 -49.26
N ASP A 119 137.85 -4.51 -49.32
CA ASP A 119 137.39 -5.91 -49.37
C ASP A 119 136.59 -6.33 -48.11
N GLN A 120 136.88 -5.74 -46.95
CA GLN A 120 136.13 -6.02 -45.72
C GLN A 120 134.80 -5.28 -45.70
N ALA A 121 134.77 -4.06 -46.24
CA ALA A 121 133.53 -3.29 -46.42
C ALA A 121 132.57 -4.00 -47.39
N GLU A 122 133.08 -4.57 -48.50
CA GLU A 122 132.29 -5.34 -49.45
C GLU A 122 131.66 -6.59 -48.80
N ARG A 123 132.43 -7.39 -48.06
CA ARG A 123 131.89 -8.55 -47.32
C ARG A 123 130.87 -8.17 -46.25
N ALA A 124 131.05 -7.00 -45.61
CA ALA A 124 130.09 -6.49 -44.64
C ALA A 124 128.80 -6.03 -45.32
N LEU A 125 128.88 -5.48 -46.53
CA LEU A 125 127.72 -5.17 -47.40
C LEU A 125 126.96 -6.42 -47.81
N ASP A 126 127.66 -7.47 -48.24
CA ASP A 126 127.04 -8.77 -48.57
C ASP A 126 126.29 -9.34 -47.36
N ARG A 127 126.92 -9.33 -46.18
CA ARG A 127 126.27 -9.76 -44.93
C ARG A 127 125.04 -8.92 -44.59
N LEU A 128 125.13 -7.60 -44.76
CA LEU A 128 124.04 -6.67 -44.49
C LEU A 128 122.81 -6.98 -45.36
N ILE A 129 123.04 -7.24 -46.65
CA ILE A 129 121.97 -7.52 -47.62
C ILE A 129 121.42 -8.94 -47.44
N ASP A 130 122.29 -9.94 -47.49
CA ASP A 130 121.89 -11.34 -47.60
C ASP A 130 121.41 -11.94 -46.27
N ILE A 131 121.86 -11.41 -45.14
CA ILE A 131 121.56 -11.95 -43.82
C ILE A 131 120.67 -10.98 -43.04
N ASP A 132 121.16 -9.77 -42.73
CA ASP A 132 120.46 -8.89 -41.80
C ASP A 132 119.13 -8.34 -42.38
N LEU A 133 119.15 -7.78 -43.59
CA LEU A 133 117.95 -7.22 -44.24
C LEU A 133 116.94 -8.29 -44.66
N GLU A 134 117.42 -9.43 -45.17
CA GLU A 134 116.56 -10.56 -45.53
C GLU A 134 115.87 -11.15 -44.29
N TYR A 135 116.57 -11.28 -43.15
CA TYR A 135 115.96 -11.75 -41.91
C TYR A 135 114.92 -10.76 -41.36
N VAL A 136 115.15 -9.44 -41.46
CA VAL A 136 114.13 -8.42 -41.11
C VAL A 136 112.86 -8.60 -41.94
N ASN A 137 112.99 -8.81 -43.25
CA ASN A 137 111.84 -9.06 -44.14
C ASN A 137 111.09 -10.33 -43.72
N GLN A 138 111.81 -11.42 -43.48
CA GLN A 138 111.20 -12.69 -43.06
C GLN A 138 110.42 -12.55 -41.74
N MET A 139 110.97 -11.81 -40.77
CA MET A 139 110.31 -11.56 -39.49
C MET A 139 109.09 -10.65 -39.64
N ASN A 140 109.15 -9.64 -40.51
CA ASN A 140 107.96 -8.82 -40.81
C ASN A 140 106.85 -9.62 -41.50
N GLU A 141 107.19 -10.51 -42.43
CA GLU A 141 106.20 -11.39 -43.05
C GLU A 141 105.59 -12.38 -42.04
N LEU A 142 106.40 -12.92 -41.12
CA LEU A 142 105.91 -13.77 -40.04
C LEU A 142 104.93 -13.00 -39.14
N ARG A 143 105.29 -11.77 -38.76
CA ARG A 143 104.44 -10.87 -37.95
C ARG A 143 103.11 -10.56 -38.62
N VAL A 144 103.12 -10.17 -39.90
CA VAL A 144 101.90 -9.84 -40.65
C VAL A 144 100.98 -11.05 -40.77
N ASN A 145 101.53 -12.23 -41.08
CA ASN A 145 100.73 -13.45 -41.16
C ASN A 145 100.13 -13.85 -39.81
N ALA A 146 100.86 -13.66 -38.70
CA ALA A 146 100.35 -13.92 -37.36
C ALA A 146 99.22 -12.95 -36.97
N LEU A 147 99.35 -11.67 -37.28
CA LEU A 147 98.30 -10.68 -37.06
C LEU A 147 97.06 -10.93 -37.93
N ARG A 148 97.25 -11.32 -39.19
CA ARG A 148 96.15 -11.69 -40.09
C ARG A 148 95.40 -12.92 -39.57
N PHE A 149 96.13 -13.91 -39.05
CA PHE A 149 95.54 -15.07 -38.40
C PHE A 149 94.73 -14.68 -37.15
N LYS A 150 95.30 -13.85 -36.27
CA LYS A 150 94.59 -13.30 -35.10
C LYS A 150 93.29 -12.60 -35.51
N GLN A 151 93.34 -11.76 -36.54
CA GLN A 151 92.16 -11.04 -37.02
C GLN A 151 91.07 -11.99 -37.49
N LEU A 152 91.41 -13.01 -38.28
CA LEU A 152 90.44 -14.02 -38.74
C LEU A 152 89.81 -14.81 -37.58
N ILE A 153 90.59 -15.15 -36.54
CA ILE A 153 90.08 -15.83 -35.34
C ILE A 153 89.10 -14.96 -34.56
N VAL A 154 89.36 -13.65 -34.44
CA VAL A 154 88.46 -12.71 -33.76
C VAL A 154 87.16 -12.52 -34.55
N THR A 155 87.25 -12.40 -35.88
CA THR A 155 86.07 -12.22 -36.75
C THR A 155 85.28 -13.51 -36.96
N LEU A 156 85.83 -14.68 -36.61
CA LEU A 156 85.16 -15.98 -36.77
C LEU A 156 83.81 -16.04 -36.03
N LYS A 157 83.67 -15.29 -34.94
CA LYS A 157 82.41 -15.16 -34.19
C LYS A 157 81.29 -14.48 -35.01
N ASP A 158 81.68 -13.54 -35.87
CA ASP A 158 80.74 -12.72 -36.64
C ASP A 158 80.39 -13.34 -38.00
N ALA A 159 81.07 -14.44 -38.38
CA ALA A 159 80.77 -15.18 -39.61
C ALA A 159 79.35 -15.78 -39.51
N GLN A 160 78.41 -15.19 -40.25
CA GLN A 160 77.01 -15.62 -40.27
C GLN A 160 76.81 -16.69 -41.35
N GLY A 161 76.89 -17.97 -40.94
CA GLY A 161 76.50 -19.11 -41.78
C GLY A 161 77.63 -20.09 -42.09
N LEU A 162 77.26 -21.26 -42.63
CA LEU A 162 78.22 -22.34 -42.94
C LEU A 162 79.21 -21.96 -44.05
N SER A 163 78.78 -21.22 -45.07
CA SER A 163 79.62 -20.84 -46.22
C SER A 163 80.79 -19.94 -45.80
N ASP A 164 80.52 -18.94 -44.95
CA ASP A 164 81.57 -18.03 -44.44
C ASP A 164 82.55 -18.75 -43.51
N ALA A 165 82.07 -19.78 -42.79
CA ALA A 165 82.91 -20.58 -41.91
C ALA A 165 83.85 -21.53 -42.67
N GLU A 166 83.42 -22.11 -43.79
CA GLU A 166 84.27 -22.96 -44.64
C GLU A 166 85.37 -22.16 -45.34
N ASP A 167 85.03 -21.01 -45.92
CA ASP A 167 86.00 -20.09 -46.53
C ASP A 167 87.03 -19.59 -45.50
N THR A 168 86.59 -19.37 -44.26
CA THR A 168 87.48 -18.92 -43.19
C THR A 168 88.39 -20.05 -42.69
N ASP A 169 87.87 -21.28 -42.60
CA ASP A 169 88.65 -22.47 -42.24
C ASP A 169 89.80 -22.71 -43.24
N GLU A 170 89.53 -22.59 -44.54
CA GLU A 170 90.56 -22.73 -45.57
C GLU A 170 91.66 -21.66 -45.45
N LYS A 171 91.27 -20.39 -45.25
CA LYS A 171 92.21 -19.27 -45.05
C LYS A 171 93.07 -19.46 -43.80
N LEU A 172 92.46 -19.90 -42.69
CA LEU A 172 93.18 -20.19 -41.44
C LEU A 172 94.19 -21.33 -41.63
N ASN A 173 93.79 -22.41 -42.31
CA ASN A 173 94.68 -23.54 -42.61
C ASN A 173 95.89 -23.14 -43.46
N GLN A 174 95.67 -22.31 -44.49
CA GLN A 174 96.76 -21.77 -45.31
C GLN A 174 97.73 -20.92 -44.47
N LEU A 175 97.23 -20.06 -43.59
CA LEU A 175 98.07 -19.24 -42.71
C LEU A 175 98.87 -20.09 -41.72
N VAL A 176 98.28 -21.11 -41.10
CA VAL A 176 99.00 -22.01 -40.20
C VAL A 176 100.12 -22.75 -40.93
N LYS A 177 99.88 -23.22 -42.16
CA LYS A 177 100.92 -23.83 -43.00
C LYS A 177 102.05 -22.85 -43.35
N ILE A 178 101.73 -21.58 -43.59
CA ILE A 178 102.73 -20.53 -43.84
C ILE A 178 103.55 -20.27 -42.56
N LEU A 179 102.90 -20.07 -41.43
CA LEU A 179 103.56 -19.79 -40.15
C LEU A 179 104.45 -20.96 -39.72
N SER A 180 103.99 -22.20 -39.86
CA SER A 180 104.76 -23.41 -39.54
C SER A 180 106.02 -23.54 -40.42
N ARG A 181 105.91 -23.31 -41.74
CA ARG A 181 107.07 -23.32 -42.64
C ARG A 181 108.08 -22.21 -42.32
N ARG A 182 107.60 -21.03 -41.90
CA ARG A 182 108.47 -19.90 -41.55
C ARG A 182 109.13 -20.08 -40.19
N GLN A 183 108.45 -20.69 -39.23
CA GLN A 183 109.01 -21.00 -37.91
C GLN A 183 110.27 -21.87 -38.03
N GLN A 184 110.30 -22.85 -38.93
CA GLN A 184 111.47 -23.70 -39.15
C GLN A 184 112.72 -22.95 -39.66
N ARG A 185 112.54 -21.76 -40.26
CA ARG A 185 113.61 -20.94 -40.84
C ARG A 185 114.19 -19.89 -39.87
N ILE A 186 113.65 -19.77 -38.66
CA ILE A 186 114.12 -18.80 -37.65
C ILE A 186 115.50 -19.20 -37.15
N GLU A 187 116.47 -18.31 -37.17
CA GLU A 187 117.85 -18.62 -36.78
C GLU A 187 118.00 -18.90 -35.28
N ASP A 188 117.43 -18.04 -34.42
CA ASP A 188 117.51 -18.18 -32.95
C ASP A 188 116.73 -19.42 -32.46
N PRO A 189 117.38 -20.42 -31.85
CA PRO A 189 116.74 -21.65 -31.40
C PRO A 189 115.73 -21.42 -30.26
N THR A 190 115.95 -20.42 -29.42
CA THR A 190 115.06 -20.09 -28.28
C THR A 190 113.75 -19.53 -28.82
N VAL A 191 113.84 -18.57 -29.74
CA VAL A 191 112.66 -17.97 -30.38
C VAL A 191 111.94 -18.98 -31.25
N ARG A 192 112.70 -19.81 -31.99
CA ARG A 192 112.15 -20.92 -32.78
C ARG A 192 111.29 -21.85 -31.90
N ALA A 193 111.75 -22.19 -30.70
CA ALA A 193 111.01 -23.02 -29.76
C ALA A 193 109.77 -22.31 -29.18
N GLN A 194 109.89 -21.03 -28.81
CA GLN A 194 108.75 -20.24 -28.32
C GLN A 194 107.64 -20.10 -29.37
N ILE A 195 108.01 -19.85 -30.63
CA ILE A 195 107.05 -19.79 -31.74
C ILE A 195 106.46 -21.17 -32.05
N ALA A 196 107.20 -22.26 -31.84
CA ALA A 196 106.66 -23.62 -31.95
C ALA A 196 105.55 -23.89 -30.92
N ASP A 197 105.76 -23.52 -29.64
CA ASP A 197 104.75 -23.65 -28.57
C ASP A 197 103.50 -22.81 -28.88
N ALA A 198 103.69 -21.57 -29.35
CA ALA A 198 102.58 -20.73 -29.77
C ALA A 198 101.84 -21.30 -30.99
N LEU A 199 102.55 -21.96 -31.93
CA LEU A 199 101.94 -22.61 -33.07
C LEU A 199 101.10 -23.84 -32.69
N GLU A 200 101.49 -24.58 -31.65
CA GLU A 200 100.69 -25.68 -31.12
C GLU A 200 99.34 -25.19 -30.60
N LYS A 201 99.33 -24.07 -29.87
CA LYS A 201 98.10 -23.39 -29.41
C LYS A 201 97.28 -22.89 -30.59
N ILE A 202 97.92 -22.26 -31.59
CA ILE A 202 97.25 -21.81 -32.81
C ILE A 202 96.55 -22.97 -33.54
N ASN A 203 97.17 -24.16 -33.60
CA ASN A 203 96.63 -25.32 -34.31
C ASN A 203 95.30 -25.83 -33.73
N GLN A 204 94.96 -25.42 -32.50
CA GLN A 204 93.66 -25.67 -31.87
C GLN A 204 92.50 -24.89 -32.53
N TYR A 205 92.76 -24.02 -33.52
CA TYR A 205 91.71 -23.36 -34.31
C TYR A 205 90.77 -24.36 -34.99
N THR A 206 91.26 -25.54 -35.35
CA THR A 206 90.43 -26.62 -35.91
C THR A 206 89.32 -27.01 -34.93
N THR A 207 89.66 -27.22 -33.66
CA THR A 207 88.69 -27.46 -32.58
C THR A 207 87.71 -26.29 -32.47
N LEU A 208 88.20 -25.04 -32.51
CA LEU A 208 87.34 -23.86 -32.46
C LEU A 208 86.31 -23.85 -33.61
N VAL A 209 86.73 -24.12 -34.84
CA VAL A 209 85.83 -24.24 -36.01
C VAL A 209 84.80 -25.34 -35.80
N THR A 210 85.18 -26.50 -35.24
CA THR A 210 84.21 -27.56 -34.93
C THR A 210 83.18 -27.15 -33.89
N LEU A 211 83.55 -26.34 -32.89
CA LEU A 211 82.61 -25.81 -31.90
C LEU A 211 81.61 -24.85 -32.53
N PHE A 212 82.04 -24.00 -33.47
CA PHE A 212 81.14 -23.12 -34.23
C PHE A 212 80.19 -23.92 -35.13
N ARG A 213 80.68 -24.96 -35.82
CA ARG A 213 79.81 -25.86 -36.61
C ARG A 213 78.75 -26.55 -35.75
N LYS A 214 79.13 -27.03 -34.55
CA LYS A 214 78.19 -27.62 -33.60
C LYS A 214 77.13 -26.62 -33.13
N GLU A 215 77.52 -25.39 -32.78
CA GLU A 215 76.57 -24.36 -32.37
C GLU A 215 75.58 -24.03 -33.50
N ASN A 216 76.07 -23.86 -34.74
CA ASN A 216 75.20 -23.58 -35.88
C ASN A 216 74.20 -24.73 -36.15
N ALA A 217 74.65 -25.99 -36.09
CA ALA A 217 73.76 -27.13 -36.23
C ALA A 217 72.66 -27.17 -35.15
N ILE A 218 73.01 -26.87 -33.90
CA ILE A 218 72.03 -26.77 -32.80
C ILE A 218 71.08 -25.59 -33.04
N ARG A 219 71.57 -24.46 -33.56
CA ARG A 219 70.75 -23.29 -33.88
C ARG A 219 69.72 -23.59 -34.99
N ASP A 220 70.11 -24.36 -36.01
CA ASP A 220 69.19 -24.80 -37.08
C ASP A 220 68.11 -25.76 -36.53
N GLN A 221 68.51 -26.69 -35.65
CA GLN A 221 67.56 -27.53 -34.92
C GLN A 221 66.59 -26.70 -34.07
N LEU A 222 67.10 -25.70 -33.35
CA LEU A 222 66.29 -24.80 -32.53
C LEU A 222 65.28 -24.03 -33.40
N GLN A 223 65.70 -23.49 -34.54
CA GLN A 223 64.79 -22.82 -35.49
C GLN A 223 63.68 -23.75 -35.98
N THR A 224 64.02 -24.99 -36.31
CA THR A 224 63.06 -26.01 -36.74
C THR A 224 62.04 -26.30 -35.64
N LEU A 225 62.50 -26.48 -34.39
CA LEU A 225 61.61 -26.69 -33.25
C LEU A 225 60.74 -25.45 -32.96
N MET A 226 61.29 -24.24 -33.11
CA MET A 226 60.53 -22.99 -32.93
C MET A 226 59.44 -22.82 -33.98
N ALA A 227 59.70 -23.20 -35.23
CA ALA A 227 58.68 -23.23 -36.28
C ALA A 227 57.55 -24.21 -35.93
N ASN A 228 57.90 -25.41 -35.46
CA ASN A 228 56.92 -26.43 -35.05
C ASN A 228 56.09 -25.99 -33.84
N ASN A 229 56.67 -25.23 -32.90
CA ASN A 229 55.95 -24.69 -31.74
C ASN A 229 54.75 -23.83 -32.14
N LEU A 230 54.85 -23.02 -33.20
CA LEU A 230 53.74 -22.16 -33.62
C LEU A 230 52.47 -22.99 -33.91
N PHE A 231 52.65 -24.11 -34.60
CA PHE A 231 51.56 -25.05 -34.90
C PHE A 231 51.00 -25.70 -33.63
N GLN A 232 51.88 -26.17 -32.74
CA GLN A 232 51.47 -26.77 -31.46
C GLN A 232 50.69 -25.77 -30.58
N PHE A 233 51.14 -24.53 -30.46
CA PHE A 233 50.47 -23.48 -29.69
C PHE A 233 49.12 -23.10 -30.29
N THR A 234 49.02 -23.03 -31.62
CA THR A 234 47.74 -22.74 -32.30
C THR A 234 46.71 -23.83 -32.02
N ARG A 235 47.13 -25.10 -32.12
CA ARG A 235 46.27 -26.24 -31.82
C ARG A 235 45.85 -26.25 -30.35
N PHE A 236 46.79 -26.03 -29.44
CA PHE A 236 46.51 -25.94 -28.00
C PHE A 236 45.50 -24.83 -27.68
N SER A 237 45.70 -23.62 -28.23
CA SER A 237 44.79 -22.49 -28.05
C SER A 237 43.38 -22.77 -28.56
N THR A 238 43.28 -23.48 -29.69
CA THR A 238 41.99 -23.89 -30.27
C THR A 238 41.25 -24.87 -29.35
N GLU A 239 41.92 -25.91 -28.86
CA GLU A 239 41.35 -26.89 -27.93
C GLU A 239 40.91 -26.24 -26.60
N VAL A 240 41.73 -25.33 -26.05
CA VAL A 240 41.37 -24.54 -24.86
C VAL A 240 40.11 -23.70 -25.12
N SER A 241 40.04 -23.03 -26.27
CA SER A 241 38.88 -22.21 -26.64
C SER A 241 37.61 -23.05 -26.79
N GLN A 242 37.71 -24.24 -27.37
CA GLN A 242 36.59 -25.18 -27.47
C GLN A 242 36.11 -25.65 -26.09
N LEU A 243 37.04 -25.94 -25.17
CA LEU A 243 36.69 -26.31 -23.81
C LEU A 243 36.02 -25.15 -23.05
N VAL A 244 36.56 -23.93 -23.16
CA VAL A 244 35.95 -22.74 -22.55
C VAL A 244 34.52 -22.52 -23.07
N ASN A 245 34.32 -22.59 -24.39
CA ASN A 245 32.99 -22.48 -24.99
C ASN A 245 32.04 -23.60 -24.50
N ALA A 246 32.55 -24.82 -24.29
CA ALA A 246 31.75 -25.91 -23.74
C ALA A 246 31.34 -25.67 -22.28
N ILE A 247 32.24 -25.09 -21.47
CA ILE A 247 31.95 -24.67 -20.08
C ILE A 247 30.89 -23.57 -20.08
N GLU A 248 31.06 -22.53 -20.89
CA GLU A 248 30.11 -21.41 -21.01
C GLU A 248 28.71 -21.91 -21.39
N LYS A 249 28.62 -22.74 -22.45
CA LYS A 249 27.35 -23.31 -22.89
C LYS A 249 26.68 -24.19 -21.82
N ARG A 250 27.46 -24.96 -21.05
CA ARG A 250 26.94 -25.77 -19.94
C ARG A 250 26.44 -24.88 -18.79
N ASN A 251 27.16 -23.80 -18.48
CA ASN A 251 26.75 -22.83 -17.47
C ASN A 251 25.48 -22.08 -17.88
N GLU A 252 25.37 -21.62 -19.12
CA GLU A 252 24.14 -21.00 -19.64
C GLU A 252 22.94 -21.95 -19.56
N ALA A 253 23.12 -23.21 -19.99
CA ALA A 253 22.08 -24.22 -19.89
C ALA A 253 21.70 -24.54 -18.43
N GLY A 254 22.68 -24.56 -17.52
CA GLY A 254 22.45 -24.74 -16.09
C GLY A 254 21.67 -23.57 -15.47
N LEU A 255 22.05 -22.34 -15.79
CA LEU A 255 21.36 -21.13 -15.36
C LEU A 255 19.92 -21.08 -15.88
N ALA A 256 19.71 -21.41 -17.16
CA ALA A 256 18.37 -21.50 -17.75
C ALA A 256 17.48 -22.54 -17.05
N ARG A 257 18.03 -23.70 -16.66
CA ARG A 257 17.26 -24.69 -15.87
C ARG A 257 16.87 -24.16 -14.50
N LEU A 258 17.78 -23.46 -13.81
CA LEU A 258 17.51 -22.83 -12.51
C LEU A 258 16.45 -21.74 -12.61
N THR A 259 16.52 -20.86 -13.61
CA THR A 259 15.52 -19.81 -13.81
C THR A 259 14.16 -20.40 -14.15
N HIS A 260 14.09 -21.40 -15.04
CA HIS A 260 12.84 -22.10 -15.33
C HIS A 260 12.28 -22.86 -14.12
N ALA A 261 13.11 -23.51 -13.31
CA ALA A 261 12.67 -24.18 -12.09
C ALA A 261 12.13 -23.17 -11.06
N SER A 262 12.84 -22.04 -10.88
CA SER A 262 12.39 -20.94 -10.02
C SER A 262 11.05 -20.36 -10.48
N GLN A 263 10.90 -20.09 -11.79
CA GLN A 263 9.66 -19.57 -12.36
C GLN A 263 8.50 -20.55 -12.20
N ARG A 264 8.72 -21.85 -12.42
CA ARG A 264 7.69 -22.88 -12.13
C ARG A 264 7.30 -22.91 -10.66
N GLY A 265 8.27 -22.79 -9.76
CA GLY A 265 8.02 -22.69 -8.31
C GLY A 265 7.16 -21.49 -7.95
N GLN A 266 7.48 -20.30 -8.49
CA GLN A 266 6.68 -19.08 -8.28
C GLN A 266 5.25 -19.23 -8.80
N ILE A 267 5.08 -19.73 -10.03
CA ILE A 267 3.74 -19.97 -10.61
C ILE A 267 2.96 -20.97 -9.73
N GLY A 268 3.60 -22.05 -9.28
CA GLY A 268 2.98 -23.03 -8.38
C GLY A 268 2.49 -22.41 -7.07
N LEU A 269 3.29 -21.53 -6.45
CA LEU A 269 2.90 -20.79 -5.24
C LEU A 269 1.73 -19.84 -5.49
N VAL A 270 1.72 -19.13 -6.62
CA VAL A 270 0.59 -18.24 -6.99
C VAL A 270 -0.69 -19.03 -7.19
N ILE A 271 -0.64 -20.16 -7.91
CA ILE A 271 -1.80 -21.05 -8.11
C ILE A 271 -2.33 -21.57 -6.77
N LEU A 272 -1.44 -22.05 -5.89
CA LEU A 272 -1.82 -22.49 -4.54
C LEU A 272 -2.45 -21.36 -3.73
N GLY A 273 -1.91 -20.14 -3.82
CA GLY A 273 -2.48 -18.95 -3.18
C GLY A 273 -3.89 -18.62 -3.68
N ILE A 274 -4.12 -18.66 -4.99
CA ILE A 274 -5.44 -18.46 -5.59
C ILE A 274 -6.40 -19.56 -5.14
N LEU A 275 -5.99 -20.82 -5.16
CA LEU A 275 -6.83 -21.94 -4.71
C LEU A 275 -7.20 -21.82 -3.23
N ALA A 276 -6.26 -21.45 -2.38
CA ALA A 276 -6.51 -21.20 -0.96
C ALA A 276 -7.48 -20.02 -0.76
N LEU A 277 -7.33 -18.94 -1.52
CA LEU A 277 -8.23 -17.78 -1.47
C LEU A 277 -9.64 -18.15 -1.93
N CYS A 278 -9.78 -18.88 -3.04
CA CYS A 278 -11.07 -19.37 -3.53
C CYS A 278 -11.73 -20.31 -2.52
N SER A 279 -10.97 -21.23 -1.92
CA SER A 279 -11.45 -22.13 -0.86
C SER A 279 -11.93 -21.33 0.36
N LEU A 280 -11.15 -20.35 0.82
CA LEU A 280 -11.52 -19.47 1.93
C LEU A 280 -12.78 -18.66 1.62
N SER A 281 -12.88 -18.07 0.43
CA SER A 281 -14.07 -17.36 -0.02
C SER A 281 -15.29 -18.28 -0.09
N PHE A 282 -15.12 -19.52 -0.54
CA PHE A 282 -16.20 -20.50 -0.57
C PHE A 282 -16.65 -20.93 0.83
N ILE A 283 -15.71 -21.15 1.75
CA ILE A 283 -15.98 -21.44 3.16
C ILE A 283 -16.71 -20.26 3.80
N LEU A 284 -16.22 -19.04 3.61
CA LEU A 284 -16.83 -17.82 4.14
C LEU A 284 -18.25 -17.63 3.60
N TRP A 285 -18.44 -17.76 2.28
CA TRP A 285 -19.76 -17.72 1.66
C TRP A 285 -20.71 -18.76 2.27
N ARG A 286 -20.25 -20.01 2.40
CA ARG A 286 -21.03 -21.10 3.01
C ARG A 286 -21.39 -20.83 4.46
N VAL A 287 -20.46 -20.28 5.25
CA VAL A 287 -20.68 -19.92 6.65
C VAL A 287 -21.70 -18.79 6.73
N VAL A 288 -21.47 -17.66 6.07
CA VAL A 288 -22.36 -16.49 6.09
C VAL A 288 -23.76 -16.83 5.60
N TYR A 289 -23.88 -17.59 4.51
CA TYR A 289 -25.17 -18.00 3.97
C TYR A 289 -25.96 -18.85 4.99
N ARG A 290 -25.28 -19.78 5.68
CA ARG A 290 -25.92 -20.68 6.64
C ARG A 290 -26.17 -20.04 8.01
N SER A 291 -25.28 -19.16 8.47
CA SER A 291 -25.36 -18.55 9.80
C SER A 291 -26.14 -17.23 9.83
N VAL A 292 -26.17 -16.48 8.73
CA VAL A 292 -26.80 -15.15 8.67
C VAL A 292 -27.96 -15.13 7.69
N SER A 293 -27.70 -15.38 6.40
CA SER A 293 -28.70 -15.14 5.35
C SER A 293 -29.94 -16.03 5.48
N ARG A 294 -29.75 -17.34 5.70
CA ARG A 294 -30.87 -18.29 5.82
C ARG A 294 -31.71 -18.05 7.09
N PRO A 295 -31.14 -17.91 8.30
CA PRO A 295 -31.92 -17.61 9.50
C PRO A 295 -32.65 -16.26 9.41
N LEU A 296 -32.01 -15.23 8.85
CA LEU A 296 -32.65 -13.92 8.68
C LEU A 296 -33.86 -14.00 7.74
N ALA A 297 -33.74 -14.71 6.61
CA ALA A 297 -34.86 -14.91 5.69
C ALA A 297 -36.03 -15.64 6.35
N GLN A 298 -35.74 -16.67 7.17
CA GLN A 298 -36.76 -17.41 7.92
C GLN A 298 -37.48 -16.53 8.96
N GLN A 299 -36.74 -15.65 9.65
CA GLN A 299 -37.29 -14.70 10.61
C GLN A 299 -38.14 -13.61 9.91
N THR A 300 -37.67 -13.06 8.80
CA THR A 300 -38.44 -12.09 7.98
C THR A 300 -39.75 -12.69 7.48
N GLN A 301 -39.73 -13.93 7.00
CA GLN A 301 -40.94 -14.61 6.53
C GLN A 301 -41.92 -14.93 7.68
N ALA A 302 -41.41 -15.20 8.88
CA ALA A 302 -42.26 -15.40 10.05
C ALA A 302 -42.87 -14.06 10.54
N LEU A 303 -42.14 -12.95 10.41
CA LEU A 303 -42.67 -11.61 10.68
C LEU A 303 -43.76 -11.20 9.69
N GLN A 304 -43.59 -11.52 8.40
CA GLN A 304 -44.63 -11.29 7.39
C GLN A 304 -45.92 -12.05 7.71
N ARG A 305 -45.82 -13.33 8.08
CA ARG A 305 -46.99 -14.13 8.48
C ARG A 305 -47.72 -13.55 9.69
N LEU A 306 -46.98 -13.00 10.65
CA LEU A 306 -47.56 -12.35 11.82
C LEU A 306 -48.26 -11.03 11.46
N LEU A 307 -47.72 -10.24 10.52
CA LEU A 307 -48.38 -9.06 9.96
C LEU A 307 -49.68 -9.41 9.21
N GLU A 308 -49.74 -10.59 8.61
CA GLU A 308 -50.93 -11.13 7.93
C GLU A 308 -51.97 -11.75 8.89
N GLY A 309 -51.70 -11.74 10.20
CA GLY A 309 -52.66 -12.16 11.24
C GLY A 309 -52.51 -13.61 11.71
N ASP A 310 -51.52 -14.36 11.22
CA ASP A 310 -51.22 -15.71 11.73
C ASP A 310 -50.40 -15.62 13.02
N ILE A 311 -51.11 -15.67 14.15
CA ILE A 311 -50.52 -15.63 15.50
C ILE A 311 -50.30 -17.01 16.09
N ASP A 312 -50.55 -18.11 15.38
CA ASP A 312 -50.50 -19.47 15.94
C ASP A 312 -49.33 -20.32 15.42
N SER A 313 -48.81 -20.00 14.23
CA SER A 313 -47.62 -20.66 13.68
C SER A 313 -46.36 -20.49 14.56
N PRO A 314 -45.53 -21.54 14.73
CA PRO A 314 -44.28 -21.46 15.48
C PRO A 314 -43.22 -20.63 14.71
N PHE A 315 -42.54 -19.73 15.43
CA PHE A 315 -41.37 -19.03 14.90
C PHE A 315 -40.18 -20.01 14.81
N PRO A 316 -39.36 -19.96 13.76
CA PRO A 316 -38.21 -20.85 13.61
C PRO A 316 -37.19 -20.61 14.74
N GLU A 317 -36.69 -21.69 15.35
CA GLU A 317 -35.68 -21.64 16.40
C GLU A 317 -34.47 -20.82 15.96
N ALA A 318 -34.05 -19.87 16.80
CA ALA A 318 -32.85 -19.09 16.58
C ALA A 318 -31.65 -20.05 16.58
N ALA A 319 -31.02 -20.23 15.42
CA ALA A 319 -29.89 -21.13 15.22
C ALA A 319 -28.58 -20.63 15.88
N GLY A 320 -28.63 -20.30 17.17
CA GLY A 320 -27.47 -19.94 18.00
C GLY A 320 -26.95 -18.50 17.88
N VAL A 321 -27.73 -17.57 17.31
CA VAL A 321 -27.37 -16.15 17.20
C VAL A 321 -28.14 -15.33 18.24
N SER A 322 -27.43 -14.66 19.15
CA SER A 322 -27.99 -13.94 20.31
C SER A 322 -29.02 -12.86 19.92
N GLU A 323 -28.80 -12.22 18.78
CA GLU A 323 -29.66 -11.17 18.25
C GLU A 323 -30.98 -11.75 17.69
N LEU A 324 -30.94 -12.94 17.08
CA LEU A 324 -32.16 -13.63 16.63
C LEU A 324 -32.97 -14.21 17.81
N ASP A 325 -32.31 -14.58 18.90
CA ASP A 325 -33.00 -14.97 20.14
C ASP A 325 -33.75 -13.78 20.74
N SER A 326 -33.16 -12.59 20.67
CA SER A 326 -33.80 -11.33 21.12
C SER A 326 -35.06 -11.02 20.31
N ILE A 327 -35.01 -11.19 18.98
CA ILE A 327 -36.19 -11.07 18.11
C ILE A 327 -37.25 -12.10 18.50
N SER A 328 -36.86 -13.37 18.68
CA SER A 328 -37.78 -14.44 19.05
C SER A 328 -38.50 -14.16 20.38
N ARG A 329 -37.78 -13.63 21.40
CA ARG A 329 -38.36 -13.24 22.70
C ARG A 329 -39.32 -12.05 22.59
N LEU A 330 -38.98 -11.03 21.81
CA LEU A 330 -39.85 -9.88 21.57
C LEU A 330 -41.14 -10.29 20.86
N MET A 331 -41.04 -11.22 19.91
CA MET A 331 -42.19 -11.76 19.19
C MET A 331 -43.12 -12.59 20.09
N GLU A 332 -42.55 -13.40 20.99
CA GLU A 332 -43.35 -14.16 21.96
C GLU A 332 -44.07 -13.23 22.95
N ALA A 333 -43.41 -12.15 23.39
CA ALA A 333 -44.03 -11.10 24.18
C ALA A 333 -45.16 -10.38 23.42
N PHE A 334 -44.99 -10.14 22.11
CA PHE A 334 -46.03 -9.57 21.26
C PHE A 334 -47.25 -10.51 21.14
N ARG A 335 -47.05 -11.82 20.92
CA ARG A 335 -48.15 -12.81 20.92
C ARG A 335 -48.89 -12.84 22.26
N ALA A 336 -48.15 -12.80 23.37
CA ALA A 336 -48.76 -12.75 24.70
C ALA A 336 -49.66 -11.53 24.87
N ASN A 337 -49.23 -10.37 24.37
CA ASN A 337 -50.03 -9.14 24.37
C ASN A 337 -51.26 -9.22 23.46
N VAL A 338 -51.13 -9.76 22.23
CA VAL A 338 -52.28 -9.96 21.33
C VAL A 338 -53.31 -10.92 21.94
N ARG A 339 -52.86 -12.02 22.56
CA ARG A 339 -53.74 -12.95 23.29
C ARG A 339 -54.38 -12.32 24.53
N LYS A 340 -53.67 -11.42 25.21
CA LYS A 340 -54.22 -10.67 26.35
C LYS A 340 -55.29 -9.68 25.88
N LEU A 341 -55.07 -9.01 24.75
CA LEU A 341 -56.03 -8.09 24.15
C LEU A 341 -57.30 -8.80 23.67
N ASN A 342 -57.17 -9.97 23.05
CA ASN A 342 -58.32 -10.77 22.64
C ASN A 342 -59.14 -11.27 23.84
N ARG A 343 -58.49 -11.73 24.92
CA ARG A 343 -59.18 -12.07 26.17
C ARG A 343 -59.89 -10.86 26.80
N HIS A 344 -59.26 -9.69 26.77
CA HIS A 344 -59.89 -8.46 27.28
C HIS A 344 -61.10 -8.03 26.44
N ARG A 345 -61.11 -8.34 25.14
CA ARG A 345 -62.30 -8.17 24.28
C ARG A 345 -63.43 -9.13 24.63
N GLU A 346 -63.12 -10.38 24.95
CA GLU A 346 -64.11 -11.37 25.39
C GLU A 346 -64.71 -11.01 26.76
N ASP A 347 -63.89 -10.60 27.74
CA ASP A 347 -64.35 -10.14 29.06
C ASP A 347 -65.28 -8.91 28.95
N LEU A 348 -64.94 -7.95 28.07
CA LEU A 348 -65.76 -6.77 27.83
C LEU A 348 -67.09 -7.12 27.15
N ALA A 349 -67.11 -8.12 26.27
CA ALA A 349 -68.34 -8.59 25.63
C ALA A 349 -69.30 -9.27 26.63
N GLU A 350 -68.77 -9.98 27.62
CA GLU A 350 -69.54 -10.57 28.71
C GLU A 350 -70.11 -9.51 29.66
N GLN A 351 -69.31 -8.46 29.99
CA GLN A 351 -69.77 -7.30 30.77
C GLN A 351 -70.91 -6.52 30.07
N VAL A 352 -70.79 -6.30 28.76
CA VAL A 352 -71.85 -5.62 27.99
C VAL A 352 -73.12 -6.48 27.97
N ARG A 353 -73.03 -7.80 27.81
CA ARG A 353 -74.22 -8.68 27.87
C ARG A 353 -74.92 -8.63 29.22
N SER A 354 -74.17 -8.66 30.33
CA SER A 354 -74.73 -8.58 31.68
C SER A 354 -75.45 -7.25 31.92
N GLN A 355 -74.84 -6.12 31.55
CA GLN A 355 -75.46 -4.80 31.71
C GLN A 355 -76.67 -4.59 30.80
N THR A 356 -76.66 -5.16 29.59
CA THR A 356 -77.79 -5.04 28.65
C THR A 356 -79.02 -5.82 29.11
N ALA A 357 -78.84 -6.96 29.78
CA ALA A 357 -79.94 -7.74 30.35
C ALA A 357 -80.58 -7.07 31.59
N GLU A 358 -79.76 -6.43 32.43
CA GLU A 358 -80.22 -5.69 33.62
C GLU A 358 -80.95 -4.38 33.24
N LEU A 359 -80.43 -3.64 32.25
CA LEU A 359 -81.09 -2.45 31.69
C LEU A 359 -82.44 -2.78 31.03
N HIS A 360 -82.57 -3.92 30.34
CA HIS A 360 -83.83 -4.31 29.69
C HIS A 360 -84.94 -4.63 30.70
N ALA A 361 -84.62 -5.25 31.84
CA ALA A 361 -85.59 -5.52 32.91
C ALA A 361 -86.06 -4.21 33.58
N LEU A 362 -85.13 -3.29 33.87
CA LEU A 362 -85.42 -2.00 34.50
C LEU A 362 -86.24 -1.06 33.59
N VAL A 363 -86.00 -1.08 32.28
CA VAL A 363 -86.75 -0.29 31.29
C VAL A 363 -88.19 -0.80 31.12
N LEU A 364 -88.44 -2.11 31.26
CA LEU A 364 -89.79 -2.67 31.18
C LEU A 364 -90.64 -2.30 32.40
N GLU A 365 -90.04 -2.37 33.60
CA GLU A 365 -90.68 -1.96 34.87
C GLU A 365 -90.98 -0.46 34.90
N HIS A 366 -90.04 0.38 34.46
CA HIS A 366 -90.26 1.83 34.36
C HIS A 366 -91.31 2.22 33.31
N ARG A 367 -91.44 1.49 32.20
CA ARG A 367 -92.49 1.77 31.20
C ARG A 367 -93.89 1.45 31.71
N GLN A 368 -94.06 0.38 32.50
CA GLN A 368 -95.35 0.04 33.10
C GLN A 368 -95.77 1.05 34.17
N ALA A 369 -94.85 1.42 35.08
CA ALA A 369 -95.12 2.42 36.11
C ALA A 369 -95.43 3.82 35.54
N ARG A 370 -94.78 4.21 34.42
CA ARG A 370 -95.02 5.50 33.76
C ARG A 370 -96.38 5.57 33.06
N ALA A 371 -96.80 4.50 32.40
CA ALA A 371 -98.08 4.46 31.69
C ALA A 371 -99.30 4.54 32.63
N GLU A 372 -99.20 4.01 33.85
CA GLU A 372 -100.24 4.14 34.89
C GLU A 372 -100.30 5.55 35.48
N ALA A 373 -99.14 6.19 35.68
CA ALA A 373 -99.07 7.56 36.18
C ALA A 373 -99.59 8.60 35.16
N GLU A 374 -99.28 8.45 33.87
CA GLU A 374 -99.77 9.36 32.81
C GLU A 374 -101.30 9.27 32.64
N LYS A 375 -101.89 8.07 32.73
CA LYS A 375 -103.35 7.87 32.72
C LYS A 375 -104.05 8.53 33.92
N ALA A 376 -103.45 8.47 35.11
CA ALA A 376 -104.02 9.09 36.30
C ALA A 376 -103.98 10.62 36.24
N ASN A 377 -102.92 11.19 35.66
CA ASN A 377 -102.77 12.65 35.57
C ASN A 377 -103.72 13.26 34.52
N GLU A 378 -103.89 12.62 33.38
CA GLU A 378 -104.81 13.07 32.32
C GLU A 378 -106.29 13.03 32.78
N ALA A 379 -106.67 12.03 33.58
CA ALA A 379 -107.97 11.96 34.22
C ALA A 379 -108.20 13.08 35.27
N LYS A 380 -107.17 13.45 36.05
CA LYS A 380 -107.22 14.54 37.04
C LYS A 380 -107.49 15.90 36.37
N SER A 381 -106.78 16.21 35.29
CA SER A 381 -106.94 17.48 34.57
C SER A 381 -108.30 17.60 33.88
N THR A 382 -108.79 16.51 33.28
CA THR A 382 -110.09 16.48 32.60
C THR A 382 -111.26 16.65 33.59
N PHE A 383 -111.15 16.09 34.80
CA PHE A 383 -112.15 16.22 35.86
C PHE A 383 -112.26 17.67 36.40
N LEU A 384 -111.13 18.35 36.63
CA LEU A 384 -111.12 19.71 37.18
C LEU A 384 -111.65 20.76 36.18
N ALA A 385 -111.33 20.62 34.90
CA ALA A 385 -111.84 21.52 33.86
C ALA A 385 -113.37 21.42 33.69
N ALA A 386 -113.92 20.21 33.74
CA ALA A 386 -115.37 19.98 33.63
C ALA A 386 -116.13 20.54 34.84
N MET A 387 -115.63 20.31 36.06
CA MET A 387 -116.27 20.79 37.30
C MET A 387 -116.32 22.32 37.40
N SER A 388 -115.29 23.04 36.93
CA SER A 388 -115.29 24.49 37.03
C SER A 388 -116.39 25.14 36.18
N HIS A 389 -116.67 24.59 34.98
CA HIS A 389 -117.74 25.10 34.12
C HIS A 389 -119.14 24.80 34.67
N GLU A 390 -119.29 23.68 35.36
CA GLU A 390 -120.53 23.24 36.03
C GLU A 390 -120.83 24.03 37.31
N ILE A 391 -119.80 24.52 38.03
CA ILE A 391 -119.96 25.34 39.24
C ILE A 391 -120.11 26.83 38.90
N ARG A 392 -119.40 27.32 37.88
CA ARG A 392 -119.45 28.72 37.44
C ARG A 392 -120.87 29.15 37.06
N THR A 393 -121.58 28.29 36.34
CA THR A 393 -122.91 28.58 35.78
C THR A 393 -124.00 28.83 36.84
N PRO A 394 -124.20 27.98 37.86
CA PRO A 394 -125.12 28.29 38.96
C PRO A 394 -124.63 29.43 39.83
N LEU A 395 -123.31 29.59 40.03
CA LEU A 395 -122.76 30.66 40.88
C LEU A 395 -123.02 32.06 40.30
N TYR A 396 -122.85 32.26 39.00
CA TYR A 396 -123.27 33.50 38.33
C TYR A 396 -124.78 33.71 38.38
N GLY A 397 -125.57 32.64 38.36
CA GLY A 397 -127.03 32.70 38.56
C GLY A 397 -127.40 33.19 39.97
N ILE A 398 -126.70 32.72 41.01
CA ILE A 398 -126.90 33.16 42.40
C ILE A 398 -126.47 34.62 42.55
N LEU A 399 -125.28 34.99 42.08
CA LEU A 399 -124.78 36.38 42.13
C LEU A 399 -125.71 37.35 41.38
N GLY A 400 -126.17 36.99 40.18
CA GLY A 400 -127.13 37.81 39.44
C GLY A 400 -128.46 37.96 40.17
N THR A 401 -128.93 36.92 40.86
CA THR A 401 -130.15 36.99 41.68
C THR A 401 -129.96 37.88 42.90
N VAL A 402 -128.79 37.81 43.55
CA VAL A 402 -128.41 38.67 44.69
C VAL A 402 -128.35 40.14 44.25
N GLN A 403 -127.75 40.46 43.10
CA GLN A 403 -127.74 41.82 42.56
C GLN A 403 -129.15 42.33 42.24
N LEU A 404 -130.01 41.52 41.62
CA LEU A 404 -131.41 41.89 41.36
C LEU A 404 -132.23 42.09 42.64
N LEU A 405 -131.87 41.41 43.74
CA LEU A 405 -132.51 41.59 45.05
C LEU A 405 -131.96 42.81 45.80
N ALA A 406 -130.67 43.12 45.65
CA ALA A 406 -130.02 44.27 46.28
C ALA A 406 -130.61 45.61 45.83
N ASP A 407 -131.10 45.69 44.58
CA ASP A 407 -131.71 46.90 44.02
C ASP A 407 -133.17 47.14 44.46
N LYS A 408 -133.77 46.25 45.25
CA LYS A 408 -135.17 46.41 45.70
C LYS A 408 -135.29 47.19 47.02
N PRO A 409 -136.21 48.18 47.13
CA PRO A 409 -136.34 49.04 48.32
C PRO A 409 -136.63 48.28 49.62
N LEU A 410 -137.34 47.15 49.52
CA LEU A 410 -137.72 46.31 50.66
C LEU A 410 -136.56 45.50 51.27
N MET A 411 -135.40 45.44 50.60
CA MET A 411 -134.23 44.69 51.07
C MET A 411 -133.17 45.55 51.77
N ALA A 412 -133.45 46.84 52.00
CA ALA A 412 -132.52 47.76 52.65
C ALA A 412 -132.06 47.31 54.06
N ASN A 413 -132.89 46.54 54.78
CA ASN A 413 -132.54 46.01 56.11
C ASN A 413 -131.62 44.77 56.07
N TYR A 414 -131.45 44.14 54.90
CA TYR A 414 -130.61 42.95 54.68
C TYR A 414 -129.43 43.25 53.76
N ARG A 415 -129.07 44.52 53.63
CA ARG A 415 -128.05 44.98 52.68
C ARG A 415 -126.67 44.40 53.00
N ASP A 416 -126.31 44.37 54.27
CA ASP A 416 -125.03 43.82 54.73
C ASP A 416 -124.98 42.30 54.48
N ASP A 417 -126.09 41.58 54.67
CA ASP A 417 -126.19 40.14 54.38
C ASP A 417 -126.09 39.86 52.87
N LEU A 418 -126.77 40.65 52.03
CA LEU A 418 -126.68 40.53 50.56
C LEU A 418 -125.29 40.90 50.05
N GLN A 419 -124.65 41.91 50.64
CA GLN A 419 -123.29 42.29 50.31
C GLN A 419 -122.29 41.23 50.75
N ALA A 420 -122.45 40.64 51.93
CA ALA A 420 -121.64 39.51 52.38
C ALA A 420 -121.78 38.28 51.46
N ILE A 421 -122.98 37.99 50.96
CA ILE A 421 -123.19 36.91 49.98
C ILE A 421 -122.52 37.26 48.63
N ASN A 422 -122.63 38.50 48.17
CA ASN A 422 -121.98 38.95 46.93
C ASN A 422 -120.45 38.87 47.05
N ASP A 423 -119.89 39.39 48.13
CA ASP A 423 -118.45 39.38 48.40
C ASP A 423 -117.93 37.94 48.57
N SER A 424 -118.71 37.06 49.21
CA SER A 424 -118.39 35.62 49.31
C SER A 424 -118.45 34.93 47.95
N GLY A 425 -119.41 35.31 47.10
CA GLY A 425 -119.53 34.79 45.73
C GLY A 425 -118.39 35.25 44.82
N GLU A 426 -117.98 36.52 44.91
CA GLU A 426 -116.82 37.06 44.18
C GLU A 426 -115.50 36.44 44.69
N SER A 427 -115.35 36.26 46.00
CA SER A 427 -114.18 35.60 46.58
C SER A 427 -114.08 34.13 46.16
N LEU A 428 -115.21 33.41 46.09
CA LEU A 428 -115.24 32.04 45.59
C LEU A 428 -114.91 31.95 44.10
N LEU A 429 -115.36 32.91 43.29
CA LEU A 429 -114.98 33.01 41.87
C LEU A 429 -113.48 33.28 41.70
N ALA A 430 -112.90 34.15 42.53
CA ALA A 430 -111.45 34.42 42.51
C ALA A 430 -110.66 33.16 42.85
N ILE A 431 -111.01 32.45 43.93
CA ILE A 431 -110.35 31.20 44.33
C ILE A 431 -110.52 30.11 43.26
N LEU A 432 -111.70 30.00 42.64
CA LEU A 432 -111.95 29.04 41.57
C LEU A 432 -111.09 29.31 40.34
N ASN A 433 -110.92 30.59 39.96
CA ASN A 433 -110.06 30.97 38.86
C ASN A 433 -108.58 30.77 39.19
N ASP A 434 -108.14 31.06 40.41
CA ASP A 434 -106.75 30.84 40.85
C ASP A 434 -106.38 29.34 40.86
N ILE A 435 -107.29 28.47 41.29
CA ILE A 435 -107.10 27.01 41.26
C ILE A 435 -107.03 26.50 39.81
N LEU A 436 -107.81 27.07 38.90
CA LEU A 436 -107.72 26.73 37.48
C LEU A 436 -106.40 27.19 36.85
N ASP A 437 -105.99 28.43 37.10
CA ASP A 437 -104.72 28.98 36.59
C ASP A 437 -103.53 28.16 37.12
N TYR A 438 -103.58 27.74 38.39
CA TYR A 438 -102.59 26.81 38.96
C TYR A 438 -102.61 25.45 38.24
N SER A 439 -103.79 24.86 38.01
CA SER A 439 -103.92 23.58 37.31
C SER A 439 -103.47 23.64 35.84
N ALA A 440 -103.60 24.79 35.18
CA ALA A 440 -103.10 25.00 33.81
C ALA A 440 -101.57 25.16 33.76
N ILE A 441 -100.97 25.74 34.81
CA ILE A 441 -99.51 25.84 34.95
C ILE A 441 -98.88 24.48 35.29
N GLU A 442 -99.52 23.67 36.14
CA GLU A 442 -99.04 22.34 36.56
C GLU A 442 -99.01 21.31 35.40
N VAL A 443 -99.81 21.52 34.36
CA VAL A 443 -99.94 20.61 33.20
C VAL A 443 -99.03 20.98 32.01
N GLY A 444 -98.15 21.98 32.15
CA GLY A 444 -97.10 22.26 31.15
C GLY A 444 -97.21 23.58 30.40
N GLY A 445 -97.73 24.62 31.05
CA GLY A 445 -97.34 26.03 30.89
C GLY A 445 -96.91 26.51 29.50
N THR A 446 -97.79 26.46 28.50
CA THR A 446 -97.51 27.01 27.15
C THR A 446 -98.45 28.13 26.71
N ASN A 447 -99.38 28.58 27.56
CA ASN A 447 -100.39 29.60 27.19
C ASN A 447 -100.31 30.93 27.97
N VAL A 448 -99.20 31.22 28.65
CA VAL A 448 -98.97 32.58 29.19
C VAL A 448 -98.33 33.41 28.08
N SER A 449 -99.15 34.04 27.23
CA SER A 449 -98.63 34.99 26.24
C SER A 449 -98.12 36.24 26.96
N ILE A 450 -96.83 36.53 26.78
CA ILE A 450 -96.20 37.79 27.19
C ILE A 450 -96.23 38.70 25.97
N SER A 451 -96.90 39.84 26.06
CA SER A 451 -96.90 40.84 24.98
C SER A 451 -95.63 41.68 25.08
N GLU A 452 -94.81 41.77 24.03
CA GLU A 452 -93.72 42.74 23.96
C GLU A 452 -94.23 44.04 23.35
N GLU A 453 -94.50 45.03 24.20
CA GLU A 453 -94.89 46.37 23.79
C GLU A 453 -93.92 47.40 24.38
N PRO A 454 -93.59 48.49 23.67
CA PRO A 454 -92.78 49.56 24.21
C PRO A 454 -93.57 50.30 25.30
N PHE A 455 -93.01 50.41 26.50
CA PHE A 455 -93.60 51.13 27.62
C PHE A 455 -92.55 52.01 28.33
N GLU A 456 -93.02 53.08 28.97
CA GLU A 456 -92.15 53.94 29.78
C GLU A 456 -92.09 53.42 31.22
N PRO A 457 -90.93 52.95 31.72
CA PRO A 457 -90.82 52.32 33.04
C PRO A 457 -91.28 53.22 34.18
N ARG A 458 -90.89 54.49 34.12
CA ARG A 458 -91.25 55.52 35.10
C ARG A 458 -92.76 55.72 35.17
N GLN A 459 -93.44 55.71 34.02
CA GLN A 459 -94.89 55.89 33.96
C GLN A 459 -95.65 54.67 34.51
N LEU A 460 -95.16 53.46 34.20
CA LEU A 460 -95.73 52.20 34.73
C LEU A 460 -95.64 52.15 36.25
N LEU A 461 -94.47 52.41 36.82
CA LEU A 461 -94.28 52.37 38.27
C LEU A 461 -95.08 53.47 38.98
N ASN A 462 -95.14 54.68 38.41
CA ASN A 462 -96.02 55.73 38.93
C ASN A 462 -97.50 55.33 38.90
N SER A 463 -97.96 54.65 37.84
CA SER A 463 -99.33 54.13 37.78
C SER A 463 -99.59 53.08 38.87
N ALA A 464 -98.62 52.20 39.14
CA ALA A 464 -98.74 51.20 40.20
C ALA A 464 -98.79 51.86 41.59
N LEU A 465 -97.89 52.81 41.86
CA LEU A 465 -97.88 53.58 43.11
C LEU A 465 -99.17 54.35 43.31
N HIS A 466 -99.70 54.98 42.26
CA HIS A 466 -100.95 55.75 42.34
C HIS A 466 -102.15 54.86 42.69
N LEU A 467 -102.20 53.63 42.16
CA LEU A 467 -103.24 52.66 42.53
C LEU A 467 -103.15 52.20 43.98
N MET A 468 -101.92 52.10 44.51
CA MET A 468 -101.68 51.71 45.90
C MET A 468 -101.82 52.87 46.89
N HIS A 469 -101.62 54.11 46.46
CA HIS A 469 -101.64 55.28 47.34
C HIS A 469 -102.97 55.45 48.10
N SER A 470 -104.10 55.06 47.50
CA SER A 470 -105.41 55.09 48.17
C SER A 470 -105.68 53.89 49.08
N ARG A 471 -104.86 52.83 49.00
CA ARG A 471 -105.06 51.54 49.68
C ARG A 471 -104.09 51.30 50.84
N VAL A 472 -103.04 52.11 50.96
CA VAL A 472 -101.97 51.95 51.95
C VAL A 472 -102.01 53.09 52.96
N GLN A 473 -101.99 52.76 54.25
CA GLN A 473 -102.06 53.74 55.34
C GLN A 473 -100.68 54.24 55.82
N VAL A 474 -99.59 53.62 55.35
CA VAL A 474 -98.20 54.01 55.62
C VAL A 474 -97.61 54.81 54.46
N ALA A 475 -96.53 55.57 54.70
CA ALA A 475 -95.97 56.48 53.69
C ALA A 475 -95.40 55.68 52.50
N LEU A 476 -95.87 55.97 51.29
CA LEU A 476 -95.39 55.33 50.06
C LEU A 476 -94.40 56.27 49.36
N ILE A 477 -93.14 55.86 49.27
CA ILE A 477 -92.03 56.69 48.77
C ILE A 477 -91.55 56.14 47.43
N ALA A 478 -91.43 57.02 46.43
CA ALA A 478 -90.87 56.69 45.12
C ALA A 478 -89.44 57.21 45.02
N ASP A 479 -88.47 56.32 44.81
CA ASP A 479 -87.06 56.67 44.65
C ASP A 479 -86.55 56.12 43.31
N PHE A 480 -86.68 56.95 42.29
CA PHE A 480 -86.49 56.56 40.89
C PHE A 480 -85.27 57.26 40.29
N SER A 481 -84.22 56.49 39.96
CA SER A 481 -82.98 57.00 39.36
C SER A 481 -83.22 57.86 38.12
N GLU A 482 -82.48 58.96 37.96
CA GLU A 482 -82.56 59.82 36.77
C GLU A 482 -82.05 59.12 35.50
N GLN A 483 -81.21 58.09 35.63
CA GLN A 483 -80.62 57.34 34.52
C GLN A 483 -81.54 56.23 33.97
N LEU A 484 -82.84 56.25 34.30
CA LEU A 484 -83.77 55.26 33.78
C LEU A 484 -83.95 55.41 32.25
N PRO A 485 -83.93 54.31 31.49
CA PRO A 485 -84.28 54.31 30.07
C PRO A 485 -85.67 54.90 29.88
N SER A 486 -85.82 55.75 28.85
CA SER A 486 -87.11 56.38 28.54
C SER A 486 -88.17 55.35 28.11
N THR A 487 -87.75 54.24 27.50
CA THR A 487 -88.65 53.20 26.98
C THR A 487 -88.00 51.82 27.07
N LEU A 488 -88.76 50.82 27.51
CA LEU A 488 -88.39 49.39 27.50
C LEU A 488 -89.44 48.58 26.74
N GLN A 489 -89.06 47.40 26.25
CA GLN A 489 -89.98 46.44 25.61
C GLN A 489 -90.39 45.36 26.61
N GLY A 490 -91.68 45.07 26.70
CA GLY A 490 -92.20 43.99 27.55
C GLY A 490 -93.69 44.10 27.79
N ASP A 491 -94.23 43.32 28.74
CA ASP A 491 -95.66 43.32 29.05
C ASP A 491 -95.94 44.25 30.25
N PRO A 492 -96.36 45.51 30.02
CA PRO A 492 -96.56 46.45 31.09
C PRO A 492 -97.69 46.03 32.04
N ARG A 493 -98.67 45.23 31.58
CA ARG A 493 -99.79 44.81 32.43
C ARG A 493 -99.34 43.77 33.45
N ARG A 494 -98.58 42.78 33.00
CA ARG A 494 -98.05 41.73 33.88
C ARG A 494 -97.01 42.27 34.84
N ILE A 495 -96.09 43.11 34.38
CA ILE A 495 -95.10 43.74 35.26
C ILE A 495 -95.80 44.60 36.32
N ARG A 496 -96.79 45.41 35.93
CA ARG A 496 -97.59 46.19 36.89
C ARG A 496 -98.30 45.30 37.91
N GLN A 497 -98.82 44.15 37.50
CA GLN A 497 -99.47 43.20 38.40
C GLN A 497 -98.48 42.61 39.42
N ILE A 498 -97.27 42.24 38.97
CA ILE A 498 -96.19 41.79 39.86
C ILE A 498 -95.88 42.89 40.89
N VAL A 499 -95.67 44.13 40.44
CA VAL A 499 -95.35 45.26 41.33
C VAL A 499 -96.50 45.55 42.30
N ILE A 500 -97.76 45.52 41.86
CA ILE A 500 -98.93 45.69 42.75
C ILE A 500 -99.00 44.57 43.79
N ASN A 501 -98.73 43.31 43.40
CA ASN A 501 -98.73 42.20 44.35
C ASN A 501 -97.62 42.35 45.40
N LEU A 502 -96.42 42.77 44.98
CA LEU A 502 -95.31 43.04 45.90
C LEU A 502 -95.63 44.21 46.85
N LEU A 503 -96.16 45.32 46.34
CA LEU A 503 -96.57 46.47 47.15
C LEU A 503 -97.73 46.12 48.09
N SER A 504 -98.69 45.29 47.64
CA SER A 504 -99.81 44.83 48.47
C SER A 504 -99.32 43.91 49.60
N ASN A 505 -98.37 43.02 49.31
CA ASN A 505 -97.73 42.22 50.34
C ASN A 505 -96.95 43.10 51.32
N ALA A 506 -96.14 44.04 50.84
CA ALA A 506 -95.42 44.99 51.70
C ALA A 506 -96.40 45.79 52.59
N ALA A 507 -97.48 46.32 52.02
CA ALA A 507 -98.51 47.05 52.77
C ALA A 507 -99.21 46.18 53.82
N LYS A 508 -99.41 44.90 53.55
CA LYS A 508 -100.03 43.96 54.49
C LYS A 508 -99.14 43.69 55.71
N PHE A 509 -97.83 43.79 55.59
CA PHE A 509 -96.87 43.46 56.65
C PHE A 509 -96.18 44.68 57.28
N THR A 510 -96.41 45.88 56.75
CA THR A 510 -95.83 47.12 57.27
C THR A 510 -96.89 47.94 57.98
N ASP A 511 -97.02 47.73 59.29
CA ASP A 511 -98.02 48.42 60.13
C ASP A 511 -97.68 49.90 60.40
N ARG A 512 -96.39 50.27 60.46
CA ARG A 512 -95.89 51.63 60.70
C ARG A 512 -94.56 51.85 59.98
N GLY A 513 -94.35 53.05 59.44
CA GLY A 513 -93.13 53.41 58.72
C GLY A 513 -93.42 53.87 57.29
N SER A 514 -92.54 53.50 56.36
CA SER A 514 -92.70 53.77 54.94
C SER A 514 -92.34 52.56 54.10
N ILE A 515 -92.99 52.43 52.94
CA ILE A 515 -92.61 51.47 51.91
C ILE A 515 -91.97 52.27 50.78
N VAL A 516 -90.77 51.85 50.35
CA VAL A 516 -90.01 52.54 49.32
C VAL A 516 -89.95 51.69 48.06
N LEU A 517 -90.50 52.21 46.97
CA LEU A 517 -90.31 51.61 45.65
C LEU A 517 -89.09 52.25 45.01
N ARG A 518 -88.00 51.47 44.93
CA ARG A 518 -86.77 51.86 44.27
C ARG A 518 -86.66 51.28 42.88
N THR A 519 -86.08 52.07 41.98
CA THR A 519 -85.69 51.54 40.68
C THR A 519 -84.41 52.19 40.15
N PHE A 520 -83.56 51.34 39.59
CA PHE A 520 -82.31 51.72 38.95
C PHE A 520 -82.03 50.79 37.75
N CYS A 521 -81.16 51.24 36.86
CA CYS A 521 -80.63 50.43 35.77
C CYS A 521 -79.12 50.31 35.91
N ASP A 522 -78.62 49.12 35.60
CA ASP A 522 -77.20 48.86 35.28
C ASP A 522 -77.10 48.59 33.77
N ASP A 523 -75.90 48.62 33.16
CA ASP A 523 -75.64 48.62 31.70
C ASP A 523 -76.37 47.51 30.89
N GLN A 524 -76.93 46.49 31.55
CA GLN A 524 -77.69 45.41 30.92
C GLN A 524 -79.03 45.03 31.58
N SER A 525 -79.49 45.69 32.65
CA SER A 525 -80.69 45.23 33.39
C SER A 525 -81.43 46.35 34.14
N TRP A 526 -82.76 46.23 34.17
CA TRP A 526 -83.67 47.09 34.93
C TRP A 526 -84.10 46.40 36.23
N PHE A 527 -83.86 47.06 37.36
CA PHE A 527 -84.20 46.55 38.68
C PHE A 527 -85.36 47.33 39.30
N ILE A 528 -86.28 46.59 39.93
CA ILE A 528 -87.39 47.12 40.72
C ILE A 528 -87.29 46.47 42.11
N GLU A 529 -87.17 47.29 43.14
CA GLU A 529 -87.06 46.87 44.52
C GLU A 529 -88.18 47.51 45.34
N VAL A 530 -88.84 46.70 46.19
CA VAL A 530 -89.83 47.16 47.17
C VAL A 530 -89.23 46.88 48.54
N GLU A 531 -88.85 47.96 49.24
CA GLU A 531 -88.36 47.91 50.62
C GLU A 531 -89.46 48.26 51.62
#